data_AF-A0A0K2V5N3-F1
#
_entry.id   AF-A0A0K2V5N3-F1
#
_cell.length_a   1.000
_cell.length_b   1.000
_cell.length_c   1.000
_cell.angle_alpha   90.00
_cell.angle_beta   90.00
_cell.angle_gamma   90.00
#
_symmetry.space_group_name_H-M   'P 1'
#
loop_
_entity.id
_entity.type
_entity.pdbx_description
1 polymer ?
#
loop_
_entity_poly.entity_id
_entity_poly.type
_entity_poly.pdbx_seq_one_letter_code
_entity_poly.pdbx_strand_id
1 'polypeptide(L)'
;MFRLQVHLRTLVMSSPKKDTKELLQIIGFISNGRISPQKVQNLLEMEDKSNFHQDNCISSCSKRISQLIFEEYLDQPNSFDKLSQMISFKKNERSFSSQDIDDIWSAQFGQHESIIHLLLIQIVVNLSDTQIDYLFDKFKYSILEMKDDLRVQSLLELMGKIVEVDTEDVMRMKVLSLYWNLCHHEDISLANMSQIITAHVKILDGSSNLEARKNHWLQVCIEEFSSKRRRRGFIPSLRLIREICSYYPEPSNIVVQSSEPIPVDVAQRYNITDEFQGCHMILTNVVHSLIYLSQYNVDQGDLSCYNIEVREHLEFIGFILKHGSLWLLEAPAKRIWKSLIEESHLEEVRDACFEWFLYLMNNEPDINPEHVKSFFDNCIIQMDPKLLTMSGMECFNIFFRSVNLKENKLSRDCFLTKDLNLIGIDYIWKIIRTCPNKKIVHRAIDILKEKYTQLDPSLRDEDENIENTILSSFFDKLYM
;
A
#
# COMPACT_ATOMS: atom_id res chain seq x y z
N MET A 1 18.00 -19.83 -51.44
CA MET A 1 17.56 -21.04 -52.15
C MET A 1 18.38 -22.26 -51.73
N PHE A 2 19.64 -22.40 -52.12
CA PHE A 2 20.46 -23.60 -51.83
C PHE A 2 20.57 -23.93 -50.32
N ARG A 3 20.83 -22.92 -49.47
CA ARG A 3 20.86 -23.11 -48.00
C ARG A 3 19.52 -23.58 -47.42
N LEU A 4 18.40 -23.15 -48.00
CA LEU A 4 17.06 -23.55 -47.53
C LEU A 4 16.76 -25.00 -47.90
N GLN A 5 17.09 -25.41 -49.13
CA GLN A 5 16.96 -26.80 -49.59
C GLN A 5 17.85 -27.75 -48.78
N VAL A 6 19.05 -27.31 -48.39
CA VAL A 6 19.92 -28.11 -47.50
C VAL A 6 19.26 -28.28 -46.13
N HIS A 7 18.73 -27.23 -45.51
CA HIS A 7 18.05 -27.36 -44.21
C HIS A 7 16.78 -28.21 -44.29
N LEU A 8 15.95 -28.04 -45.33
CA LEU A 8 14.74 -28.84 -45.56
C LEU A 8 15.07 -30.33 -45.73
N ARG A 9 16.10 -30.67 -46.52
CA ARG A 9 16.56 -32.06 -46.69
C ARG A 9 17.16 -32.65 -45.43
N THR A 10 17.83 -31.85 -44.62
CA THR A 10 18.44 -32.34 -43.38
C THR A 10 17.36 -32.63 -42.35
N LEU A 11 16.29 -31.82 -42.31
CA LEU A 11 15.12 -31.98 -41.45
C LEU A 11 14.33 -33.26 -41.74
N VAL A 12 14.26 -33.65 -43.02
CA VAL A 12 13.63 -34.92 -43.45
C VAL A 12 14.48 -36.13 -43.05
N MET A 13 15.78 -35.94 -42.77
CA MET A 13 16.76 -37.00 -42.58
C MET A 13 17.30 -37.11 -41.15
N SER A 14 16.87 -36.27 -40.20
CA SER A 14 17.54 -36.11 -38.92
C SER A 14 16.76 -36.59 -37.68
N SER A 15 17.49 -36.80 -36.58
CA SER A 15 16.97 -37.14 -35.25
C SER A 15 16.32 -35.93 -34.59
N PRO A 16 15.42 -36.09 -33.59
CA PRO A 16 14.64 -35.00 -33.00
C PRO A 16 15.43 -33.76 -32.53
N LYS A 17 16.70 -33.90 -32.11
CA LYS A 17 17.60 -32.79 -31.71
C LYS A 17 18.23 -32.01 -32.87
N LYS A 18 18.33 -32.58 -34.08
CA LYS A 18 18.85 -31.88 -35.28
C LYS A 18 17.74 -31.15 -36.02
N ASP A 19 16.52 -31.72 -36.01
CA ASP A 19 15.33 -31.11 -36.61
C ASP A 19 15.05 -29.72 -36.04
N THR A 20 15.25 -29.50 -34.73
CA THR A 20 14.97 -28.22 -34.07
C THR A 20 15.85 -27.09 -34.57
N LYS A 21 17.15 -27.34 -34.76
CA LYS A 21 18.10 -26.33 -35.28
C LYS A 21 17.79 -25.96 -36.73
N GLU A 22 17.35 -26.93 -37.52
CA GLU A 22 17.03 -26.75 -38.93
C GLU A 22 15.64 -26.11 -39.12
N LEU A 23 14.66 -26.47 -38.28
CA LEU A 23 13.36 -25.79 -38.17
C LEU A 23 13.57 -24.32 -37.80
N LEU A 24 14.41 -24.02 -36.81
CA LEU A 24 14.74 -22.65 -36.41
C LEU A 24 15.40 -21.85 -37.53
N GLN A 25 16.25 -22.48 -38.33
CA GLN A 25 16.86 -21.82 -39.49
C GLN A 25 15.82 -21.55 -40.57
N ILE A 26 14.93 -22.49 -40.86
CA ILE A 26 13.84 -22.31 -41.83
C ILE A 26 12.87 -21.22 -41.36
N ILE A 27 12.47 -21.22 -40.10
CA ILE A 27 11.64 -20.19 -39.48
C ILE A 27 12.34 -18.83 -39.56
N GLY A 28 13.64 -18.76 -39.28
CA GLY A 28 14.45 -17.55 -39.45
C GLY A 28 14.54 -17.06 -40.91
N PHE A 29 14.46 -17.95 -41.91
CA PHE A 29 14.37 -17.55 -43.31
C PHE A 29 12.98 -17.00 -43.68
N ILE A 30 11.92 -17.49 -43.05
CA ILE A 30 10.55 -17.04 -43.29
C ILE A 30 10.25 -15.72 -42.55
N SER A 31 10.64 -15.61 -41.28
CA SER A 31 10.44 -14.43 -40.43
C SER A 31 11.19 -13.19 -40.94
N ASN A 32 12.37 -13.37 -41.54
CA ASN A 32 13.13 -12.29 -42.18
C ASN A 32 12.59 -11.88 -43.57
N GLY A 33 11.39 -12.33 -43.96
CA GLY A 33 10.73 -11.96 -45.22
C GLY A 33 11.45 -12.46 -46.48
N ARG A 34 12.46 -13.35 -46.36
CA ARG A 34 13.25 -13.83 -47.50
C ARG A 34 12.47 -14.82 -48.36
N ILE A 35 11.47 -15.50 -47.80
CA ILE A 35 10.67 -16.55 -48.45
C ILE A 35 9.26 -16.54 -47.87
N SER A 36 8.22 -16.64 -48.71
CA SER A 36 6.84 -16.78 -48.24
C SER A 36 6.57 -18.20 -47.69
N PRO A 37 5.71 -18.36 -46.68
CA PRO A 37 5.33 -19.69 -46.16
C PRO A 37 4.84 -20.63 -47.26
N GLN A 38 4.05 -20.08 -48.20
CA GLN A 38 3.58 -20.79 -49.40
C GLN A 38 4.72 -21.25 -50.32
N LYS A 39 5.82 -20.50 -50.45
CA LYS A 39 7.00 -20.95 -51.22
C LYS A 39 7.75 -22.06 -50.51
N VAL A 40 7.77 -22.08 -49.17
CA VAL A 40 8.38 -23.18 -48.40
C VAL A 40 7.51 -24.44 -48.51
N GLN A 41 6.19 -24.28 -48.43
CA GLN A 41 5.21 -25.34 -48.69
C GLN A 41 5.40 -25.93 -50.10
N ASN A 42 5.44 -25.09 -51.13
CA ASN A 42 5.63 -25.53 -52.51
C ASN A 42 7.01 -26.20 -52.72
N LEU A 43 8.07 -25.75 -52.03
CA LEU A 43 9.40 -26.38 -52.10
C LEU A 43 9.45 -27.73 -51.38
N LEU A 44 8.66 -27.91 -50.31
CA LEU A 44 8.47 -29.19 -49.63
C LEU A 44 7.65 -30.16 -50.49
N GLU A 45 6.63 -29.67 -51.21
CA GLU A 45 5.82 -30.44 -52.15
C GLU A 45 6.64 -30.90 -53.37
N MET A 46 7.60 -30.11 -53.85
CA MET A 46 8.47 -30.49 -54.98
C MET A 46 9.54 -31.56 -54.64
N GLU A 47 9.84 -31.81 -53.37
CA GLU A 47 10.85 -32.83 -52.97
C GLU A 47 10.25 -34.21 -52.62
N ASP A 48 8.93 -34.34 -52.71
CA ASP A 48 8.12 -35.55 -52.85
C ASP A 48 8.74 -36.88 -52.38
N LYS A 49 8.67 -37.15 -51.06
CA LYS A 49 8.57 -38.50 -50.48
C LYS A 49 7.70 -38.51 -49.22
N SER A 50 6.38 -38.61 -49.43
CA SER A 50 5.47 -39.53 -48.74
C SER A 50 5.62 -39.80 -47.23
N ASN A 51 5.97 -38.80 -46.40
CA ASN A 51 5.84 -38.88 -44.94
C ASN A 51 5.64 -37.53 -44.23
N PHE A 52 5.62 -36.41 -44.97
CA PHE A 52 5.31 -35.10 -44.40
C PHE A 52 3.81 -34.81 -44.65
N HIS A 53 2.95 -35.29 -43.76
CA HIS A 53 1.53 -34.96 -43.81
C HIS A 53 1.34 -33.44 -43.81
N GLN A 54 0.52 -32.95 -44.75
CA GLN A 54 0.22 -31.53 -45.01
C GLN A 54 -0.24 -30.72 -43.78
N ASP A 55 -0.60 -31.37 -42.68
CA ASP A 55 -0.98 -30.74 -41.40
C ASP A 55 0.21 -30.41 -40.47
N ASN A 56 1.44 -30.78 -40.82
CA ASN A 56 2.52 -30.91 -39.85
C ASN A 56 3.45 -29.71 -39.65
N CYS A 57 3.61 -28.73 -40.54
CA CYS A 57 4.58 -27.66 -40.23
C CYS A 57 4.12 -26.76 -39.07
N ILE A 58 2.87 -26.32 -39.09
CA ILE A 58 2.30 -25.43 -38.07
C ILE A 58 2.03 -26.20 -36.77
N SER A 59 1.45 -27.41 -36.87
CA SER A 59 1.18 -28.26 -35.70
C SER A 59 2.45 -28.87 -35.07
N SER A 60 3.46 -29.21 -35.88
CA SER A 60 4.79 -29.60 -35.38
C SER A 60 5.49 -28.41 -34.77
N CYS A 61 5.46 -27.22 -35.37
CA CYS A 61 5.98 -25.99 -34.73
C CYS A 61 5.28 -25.71 -33.40
N SER A 62 3.96 -25.96 -33.31
CA SER A 62 3.21 -25.84 -32.06
C SER A 62 3.70 -26.78 -30.96
N LYS A 63 3.71 -28.08 -31.23
CA LYS A 63 4.26 -29.07 -30.30
C LYS A 63 5.74 -28.84 -29.98
N ARG A 64 6.51 -28.27 -30.92
CA ARG A 64 7.94 -28.00 -30.73
C ARG A 64 8.22 -26.74 -29.93
N ILE A 65 7.37 -25.71 -29.93
CA ILE A 65 7.55 -24.53 -29.04
C ILE A 65 7.46 -25.01 -27.60
N SER A 66 6.45 -25.80 -27.24
CA SER A 66 6.34 -26.43 -25.92
C SER A 66 7.57 -27.31 -25.64
N GLN A 67 8.01 -28.15 -26.57
CA GLN A 67 9.22 -28.96 -26.33
C GLN A 67 10.53 -28.15 -26.22
N LEU A 68 10.69 -27.06 -26.98
CA LEU A 68 11.90 -26.22 -26.98
C LEU A 68 11.98 -25.32 -25.75
N ILE A 69 10.83 -24.86 -25.26
CA ILE A 69 10.74 -24.10 -24.01
C ILE A 69 11.07 -25.02 -22.82
N PHE A 70 10.71 -26.30 -22.87
CA PHE A 70 10.87 -27.25 -21.77
C PHE A 70 12.15 -28.12 -21.81
N GLU A 71 12.77 -28.37 -22.97
CA GLU A 71 13.95 -29.24 -23.11
C GLU A 71 15.21 -28.51 -23.64
N GLU A 72 16.08 -28.07 -22.72
CA GLU A 72 17.51 -27.73 -22.93
C GLU A 72 17.88 -26.48 -23.77
N TYR A 73 16.92 -25.69 -24.29
CA TYR A 73 17.27 -24.50 -25.12
C TYR A 73 17.36 -23.17 -24.38
N LEU A 74 16.85 -23.05 -23.15
CA LEU A 74 16.93 -21.79 -22.40
C LEU A 74 18.37 -21.41 -22.01
N ASP A 75 19.29 -22.39 -21.91
CA ASP A 75 20.70 -22.20 -21.59
C ASP A 75 21.54 -21.52 -22.69
N GLN A 76 21.04 -21.45 -23.93
CA GLN A 76 21.81 -20.87 -25.02
C GLN A 76 21.62 -19.35 -25.12
N PRO A 77 22.68 -18.55 -25.31
CA PRO A 77 22.62 -17.08 -25.34
C PRO A 77 21.74 -16.52 -26.48
N ASN A 78 21.37 -17.32 -27.48
CA ASN A 78 20.53 -16.92 -28.61
C ASN A 78 19.11 -17.54 -28.55
N SER A 79 18.69 -18.08 -27.41
CA SER A 79 17.39 -18.73 -27.22
C SER A 79 16.22 -17.76 -27.37
N PHE A 80 16.37 -16.55 -26.84
CA PHE A 80 15.41 -15.45 -26.96
C PHE A 80 15.09 -15.10 -28.42
N ASP A 81 16.10 -14.78 -29.23
CA ASP A 81 15.90 -14.41 -30.64
C ASP A 81 15.21 -15.51 -31.45
N LYS A 82 15.54 -16.76 -31.14
CA LYS A 82 14.97 -17.96 -31.78
C LYS A 82 13.50 -18.15 -31.41
N LEU A 83 13.17 -18.08 -30.12
CA LEU A 83 11.79 -18.20 -29.63
C LEU A 83 10.93 -17.04 -30.11
N SER A 84 11.47 -15.82 -30.08
CA SER A 84 10.84 -14.62 -30.62
C SER A 84 10.47 -14.74 -32.11
N GLN A 85 11.38 -15.28 -32.94
CA GLN A 85 11.12 -15.55 -34.35
C GLN A 85 10.06 -16.63 -34.56
N MET A 86 10.03 -17.68 -33.73
CA MET A 86 9.00 -18.72 -33.79
C MET A 86 7.61 -18.19 -33.43
N ILE A 87 7.51 -17.37 -32.38
CA ILE A 87 6.25 -16.77 -31.97
C ILE A 87 5.75 -15.78 -33.03
N SER A 88 6.65 -14.97 -33.59
CA SER A 88 6.33 -14.08 -34.71
C SER A 88 5.82 -14.85 -35.94
N PHE A 89 6.40 -16.02 -36.23
CA PHE A 89 5.97 -16.90 -37.30
C PHE A 89 4.56 -17.46 -37.06
N LYS A 90 4.31 -18.03 -35.87
CA LYS A 90 2.98 -18.53 -35.48
C LYS A 90 1.89 -17.47 -35.56
N LYS A 91 2.21 -16.24 -35.15
CA LYS A 91 1.28 -15.12 -35.22
C LYS A 91 0.93 -14.74 -36.66
N ASN A 92 1.92 -14.69 -37.57
CA ASN A 92 1.67 -14.40 -38.99
C ASN A 92 0.73 -15.43 -39.64
N GLU A 93 0.72 -16.67 -39.12
CA GLU A 93 -0.16 -17.74 -39.57
C GLU A 93 -1.48 -17.85 -38.76
N ARG A 94 -1.75 -16.92 -37.84
CA ARG A 94 -2.95 -16.89 -36.97
C ARG A 94 -3.15 -18.18 -36.15
N SER A 95 -2.08 -18.87 -35.80
CA SER A 95 -2.12 -20.14 -35.06
C SER A 95 -1.74 -20.02 -33.58
N PHE A 96 -1.48 -18.80 -33.09
CA PHE A 96 -1.15 -18.55 -31.69
C PHE A 96 -2.39 -18.73 -30.80
N SER A 97 -2.33 -19.70 -29.90
CA SER A 97 -3.45 -20.16 -29.08
C SER A 97 -3.25 -19.90 -27.58
N SER A 98 -4.31 -20.01 -26.77
CA SER A 98 -4.17 -19.89 -25.30
C SER A 98 -3.26 -20.96 -24.69
N GLN A 99 -3.16 -22.13 -25.32
CA GLN A 99 -2.22 -23.19 -24.92
C GLN A 99 -0.76 -22.74 -25.06
N ASP A 100 -0.46 -21.93 -26.07
CA ASP A 100 0.90 -21.37 -26.23
C ASP A 100 1.25 -20.40 -25.10
N ILE A 101 0.26 -19.66 -24.59
CA ILE A 101 0.42 -18.80 -23.41
C ILE A 101 0.67 -19.67 -22.18
N ASP A 102 -0.08 -20.76 -22.00
CA ASP A 102 0.14 -21.70 -20.89
C ASP A 102 1.52 -22.34 -20.93
N ASP A 103 2.01 -22.72 -22.11
CA ASP A 103 3.31 -23.34 -22.28
C ASP A 103 4.45 -22.35 -21.98
N ILE A 104 4.30 -21.07 -22.38
CA ILE A 104 5.26 -20.01 -22.04
C ILE A 104 5.20 -19.69 -20.54
N TRP A 105 3.99 -19.62 -19.96
CA TRP A 105 3.77 -19.28 -18.55
C TRP A 105 4.32 -20.35 -17.61
N SER A 106 4.04 -21.61 -17.89
CA SER A 106 4.51 -22.76 -17.10
C SER A 106 6.03 -22.94 -17.12
N ALA A 107 6.70 -22.42 -18.14
CA ALA A 107 8.14 -22.42 -18.22
C ALA A 107 8.81 -21.40 -17.27
N GLN A 108 8.06 -20.40 -16.77
CA GLN A 108 8.57 -19.39 -15.85
C GLN A 108 9.12 -20.03 -14.57
N PHE A 109 8.63 -21.20 -14.18
CA PHE A 109 9.00 -21.91 -12.96
C PHE A 109 10.39 -22.59 -13.00
N GLY A 110 11.25 -22.25 -13.98
CA GLY A 110 12.59 -22.81 -14.17
C GLY A 110 13.76 -21.82 -13.95
N GLN A 111 14.97 -22.20 -14.37
CA GLN A 111 16.22 -21.42 -14.18
C GLN A 111 16.32 -20.12 -15.00
N HIS A 112 15.35 -19.82 -15.86
CA HIS A 112 15.44 -18.76 -16.86
C HIS A 112 14.25 -17.81 -16.86
N GLU A 113 13.74 -17.48 -15.68
CA GLU A 113 12.64 -16.52 -15.48
C GLU A 113 12.83 -15.22 -16.27
N SER A 114 14.03 -14.64 -16.26
CA SER A 114 14.33 -13.39 -16.98
C SER A 114 14.13 -13.49 -18.50
N ILE A 115 14.44 -14.64 -19.12
CA ILE A 115 14.29 -14.83 -20.57
C ILE A 115 12.80 -14.91 -20.93
N ILE A 116 12.02 -15.57 -20.09
CA ILE A 116 10.58 -15.74 -20.28
C ILE A 116 9.85 -14.42 -20.08
N HIS A 117 10.28 -13.62 -19.09
CA HIS A 117 9.81 -12.24 -18.90
C HIS A 117 10.01 -11.38 -20.13
N LEU A 118 11.22 -11.40 -20.72
CA LEU A 118 11.50 -10.68 -21.97
C LEU A 118 10.62 -11.15 -23.13
N LEU A 119 10.39 -12.46 -23.23
CA LEU A 119 9.51 -13.02 -24.27
C LEU A 119 8.08 -12.52 -24.08
N LEU A 120 7.54 -12.57 -22.86
CA LEU A 120 6.20 -12.07 -22.56
C LEU A 120 6.07 -10.59 -22.94
N ILE A 121 7.03 -9.74 -22.58
CA ILE A 121 7.03 -8.31 -22.95
C ILE A 121 6.94 -8.12 -24.47
N GLN A 122 7.71 -8.88 -25.24
CA GLN A 122 7.71 -8.77 -26.70
C GLN A 122 6.41 -9.29 -27.34
N ILE A 123 5.79 -10.31 -26.75
CA ILE A 123 4.58 -10.94 -27.28
C ILE A 123 3.35 -10.08 -27.00
N VAL A 124 3.30 -9.39 -25.86
CA VAL A 124 2.08 -8.70 -25.39
C VAL A 124 1.58 -7.62 -26.36
N VAL A 125 2.48 -6.83 -26.98
CA VAL A 125 2.13 -5.85 -28.04
C VAL A 125 1.34 -6.47 -29.18
N ASN A 126 1.49 -7.78 -29.35
CA ASN A 126 1.06 -8.52 -30.50
C ASN A 126 -0.12 -9.46 -30.21
N LEU A 127 -0.61 -9.52 -28.97
CA LEU A 127 -1.74 -10.36 -28.57
C LEU A 127 -3.09 -9.71 -28.91
N SER A 128 -4.12 -10.54 -29.09
CA SER A 128 -5.52 -10.07 -29.13
C SER A 128 -6.02 -9.71 -27.73
N ASP A 129 -7.06 -8.87 -27.62
CA ASP A 129 -7.65 -8.49 -26.33
C ASP A 129 -8.02 -9.71 -25.47
N THR A 130 -8.62 -10.73 -26.06
CA THR A 130 -8.98 -11.98 -25.38
C THR A 130 -7.78 -12.75 -24.84
N GLN A 131 -6.63 -12.66 -25.52
CA GLN A 131 -5.39 -13.32 -25.08
C GLN A 131 -4.69 -12.51 -23.99
N ILE A 132 -4.77 -11.18 -24.04
CA ILE A 132 -4.27 -10.30 -22.97
C ILE A 132 -5.07 -10.55 -21.69
N ASP A 133 -6.40 -10.62 -21.79
CA ASP A 133 -7.25 -10.88 -20.63
C ASP A 133 -6.94 -12.26 -20.02
N TYR A 134 -6.74 -13.30 -20.86
CA TYR A 134 -6.31 -14.63 -20.38
C TYR A 134 -4.95 -14.60 -19.68
N LEU A 135 -3.98 -13.86 -20.21
CA LEU A 135 -2.67 -13.69 -19.58
C LEU A 135 -2.80 -12.97 -18.22
N PHE A 136 -3.67 -11.97 -18.14
CA PHE A 136 -3.90 -11.22 -16.90
C PHE A 136 -4.62 -12.05 -15.84
N ASP A 137 -5.52 -12.96 -16.23
CA ASP A 137 -6.08 -13.96 -15.33
C ASP A 137 -5.00 -14.89 -14.76
N LYS A 138 -3.97 -15.24 -15.54
CA LYS A 138 -2.81 -16.00 -15.04
C LYS A 138 -1.97 -15.21 -14.04
N PHE A 139 -1.71 -13.93 -14.30
CA PHE A 139 -1.06 -13.04 -13.32
C PHE A 139 -1.85 -13.00 -12.01
N LYS A 140 -3.17 -12.77 -12.11
CA LYS A 140 -4.06 -12.73 -10.95
C LYS A 140 -3.98 -14.02 -10.14
N TYR A 141 -4.13 -15.17 -10.78
CA TYR A 141 -4.10 -16.47 -10.11
C TYR A 141 -2.75 -16.73 -9.44
N SER A 142 -1.64 -16.47 -10.15
CA SER A 142 -0.29 -16.61 -9.59
C SER A 142 -0.09 -15.73 -8.36
N ILE A 143 -0.52 -14.47 -8.39
CA ILE A 143 -0.33 -13.55 -7.25
C ILE A 143 -1.17 -13.97 -6.03
N LEU A 144 -2.35 -14.54 -6.24
CA LEU A 144 -3.23 -14.98 -5.16
C LEU A 144 -2.78 -16.29 -4.51
N GLU A 145 -2.27 -17.25 -5.30
CA GLU A 145 -1.85 -18.54 -4.76
C GLU A 145 -0.40 -18.57 -4.27
N MET A 146 0.45 -17.67 -4.76
CA MET A 146 1.87 -17.65 -4.39
C MET A 146 2.10 -17.13 -2.97
N LYS A 147 2.96 -17.84 -2.24
CA LYS A 147 3.45 -17.44 -0.91
C LYS A 147 4.84 -16.78 -0.95
N ASP A 148 5.45 -16.69 -2.13
CA ASP A 148 6.81 -16.18 -2.31
C ASP A 148 6.77 -14.71 -2.75
N ASP A 149 7.00 -13.82 -1.78
CA ASP A 149 6.95 -12.35 -1.96
C ASP A 149 7.92 -11.85 -3.04
N LEU A 150 9.06 -12.51 -3.24
CA LEU A 150 10.03 -12.11 -4.27
C LEU A 150 9.50 -12.38 -5.68
N ARG A 151 8.73 -13.46 -5.86
CA ARG A 151 8.11 -13.79 -7.14
C ARG A 151 6.94 -12.89 -7.45
N VAL A 152 6.15 -12.54 -6.42
CA VAL A 152 5.10 -11.52 -6.57
C VAL A 152 5.72 -10.22 -7.07
N GLN A 153 6.81 -9.76 -6.44
CA GLN A 153 7.53 -8.57 -6.91
C GLN A 153 8.03 -8.72 -8.35
N SER A 154 8.63 -9.85 -8.71
CA SER A 154 9.11 -10.15 -10.09
C SER A 154 7.97 -10.06 -11.12
N LEU A 155 6.78 -10.58 -10.79
CA LEU A 155 5.58 -10.51 -11.64
C LEU A 155 5.03 -9.08 -11.76
N LEU A 156 5.06 -8.30 -10.67
CA LEU A 156 4.66 -6.89 -10.69
C LEU A 156 5.61 -6.03 -11.53
N GLU A 157 6.92 -6.30 -11.47
CA GLU A 157 7.92 -5.65 -12.32
C GLU A 157 7.73 -6.02 -13.80
N LEU A 158 7.38 -7.28 -14.09
CA LEU A 158 7.04 -7.71 -15.45
C LEU A 158 5.81 -6.96 -15.99
N MET A 159 4.74 -6.87 -15.20
CA MET A 159 3.55 -6.09 -15.60
C MET A 159 3.87 -4.60 -15.79
N GLY A 160 4.74 -4.02 -14.96
CA GLY A 160 5.25 -2.67 -15.17
C GLY A 160 5.97 -2.49 -16.51
N LYS A 161 6.87 -3.41 -16.87
CA LYS A 161 7.57 -3.39 -18.16
C LYS A 161 6.64 -3.62 -19.35
N ILE A 162 5.61 -4.46 -19.19
CA ILE A 162 4.57 -4.65 -20.22
C ILE A 162 3.88 -3.31 -20.53
N VAL A 163 3.56 -2.54 -19.49
CA VAL A 163 2.94 -1.22 -19.64
C VAL A 163 3.87 -0.21 -20.33
N GLU A 164 5.20 -0.30 -20.17
CA GLU A 164 6.12 0.58 -20.88
C GLU A 164 6.09 0.39 -22.40
N VAL A 165 5.70 -0.79 -22.89
CA VAL A 165 5.55 -1.07 -24.33
C VAL A 165 4.16 -0.70 -24.86
N ASP A 166 3.27 -0.25 -23.98
CA ASP A 166 1.92 0.15 -24.34
C ASP A 166 1.92 1.48 -25.11
N THR A 167 1.49 1.42 -26.38
CA THR A 167 1.42 2.58 -27.26
C THR A 167 0.09 3.32 -27.20
N GLU A 168 -0.98 2.67 -26.72
CA GLU A 168 -2.36 3.20 -26.72
C GLU A 168 -2.92 3.44 -25.31
N ASP A 169 -2.13 3.20 -24.27
CA ASP A 169 -2.50 3.34 -22.85
C ASP A 169 -3.62 2.39 -22.35
N VAL A 170 -4.07 1.48 -23.23
CA VAL A 170 -5.09 0.47 -22.94
C VAL A 170 -4.58 -0.56 -21.93
N MET A 171 -3.35 -1.05 -22.12
CA MET A 171 -2.75 -2.02 -21.20
C MET A 171 -2.49 -1.39 -19.84
N ARG A 172 -2.08 -0.12 -19.81
CA ARG A 172 -1.90 0.62 -18.56
C ARG A 172 -3.17 0.63 -17.73
N MET A 173 -4.30 0.98 -18.33
CA MET A 173 -5.59 1.00 -17.62
C MET A 173 -6.04 -0.39 -17.19
N LYS A 174 -5.83 -1.43 -18.01
CA LYS A 174 -6.12 -2.82 -17.63
C LYS A 174 -5.26 -3.28 -16.45
N VAL A 175 -3.95 -2.97 -16.43
CA VAL A 175 -3.06 -3.34 -15.32
C VAL A 175 -3.42 -2.59 -14.04
N LEU A 176 -3.68 -1.28 -14.10
CA LEU A 176 -4.12 -0.50 -12.94
C LEU A 176 -5.44 -1.04 -12.37
N SER A 177 -6.42 -1.38 -13.24
CA SER A 177 -7.67 -2.03 -12.82
C SER A 177 -7.43 -3.40 -12.19
N LEU A 178 -6.51 -4.20 -12.73
CA LEU A 178 -6.15 -5.51 -12.18
C LEU A 178 -5.51 -5.38 -10.80
N TYR A 179 -4.57 -4.46 -10.62
CA TYR A 179 -3.95 -4.16 -9.33
C TYR A 179 -4.98 -3.71 -8.29
N TRP A 180 -5.88 -2.81 -8.69
CA TRP A 180 -6.98 -2.39 -7.82
C TRP A 180 -7.84 -3.58 -7.38
N ASN A 181 -8.23 -4.45 -8.31
CA ASN A 181 -9.04 -5.62 -8.00
C ASN A 181 -8.30 -6.64 -7.12
N LEU A 182 -6.99 -6.81 -7.30
CA LEU A 182 -6.16 -7.68 -6.48
C LEU A 182 -6.08 -7.20 -5.02
N CYS A 183 -5.90 -5.91 -4.79
CA CYS A 183 -5.85 -5.36 -3.43
C CYS A 183 -7.17 -5.55 -2.66
N HIS A 184 -8.30 -5.74 -3.36
CA HIS A 184 -9.60 -5.99 -2.74
C HIS A 184 -9.95 -7.47 -2.61
N HIS A 185 -9.04 -8.38 -2.95
CA HIS A 185 -9.26 -9.82 -2.80
C HIS A 185 -9.02 -10.25 -1.34
N GLU A 186 -9.86 -11.13 -0.80
CA GLU A 186 -9.79 -11.55 0.61
C GLU A 186 -8.50 -12.36 0.93
N ASP A 187 -7.97 -13.08 -0.06
CA ASP A 187 -6.79 -13.94 0.10
C ASP A 187 -5.45 -13.19 0.05
N ILE A 188 -5.44 -11.87 -0.19
CA ILE A 188 -4.18 -11.14 -0.35
C ILE A 188 -3.55 -10.79 1.00
N SER A 189 -2.25 -11.05 1.14
CA SER A 189 -1.49 -10.62 2.32
C SER A 189 -1.27 -9.11 2.33
N LEU A 190 -1.14 -8.51 3.53
CA LEU A 190 -0.83 -7.08 3.67
C LEU A 190 0.52 -6.69 3.05
N ALA A 191 1.48 -7.62 3.00
CA ALA A 191 2.78 -7.42 2.36
C ALA A 191 2.64 -7.35 0.84
N ASN A 192 1.92 -8.30 0.23
CA ASN A 192 1.65 -8.30 -1.20
C ASN A 192 0.80 -7.09 -1.61
N MET A 193 -0.17 -6.69 -0.79
CA MET A 193 -0.94 -5.46 -1.01
C MET A 193 -0.04 -4.23 -1.07
N SER A 194 0.92 -4.07 -0.15
CA SER A 194 1.88 -2.97 -0.20
C SER A 194 2.70 -2.98 -1.50
N GLN A 195 3.20 -4.15 -1.92
CA GLN A 195 3.95 -4.27 -3.18
C GLN A 195 3.11 -3.87 -4.40
N ILE A 196 1.85 -4.31 -4.46
CA ILE A 196 0.93 -3.97 -5.55
C ILE A 196 0.66 -2.46 -5.58
N ILE A 197 0.42 -1.83 -4.43
CA ILE A 197 0.16 -0.39 -4.37
C ILE A 197 1.39 0.40 -4.81
N THR A 198 2.59 0.02 -4.37
CA THR A 198 3.84 0.64 -4.85
C THR A 198 4.00 0.48 -6.37
N ALA A 199 3.71 -0.70 -6.91
CA ALA A 199 3.74 -0.94 -8.35
C ALA A 199 2.67 -0.11 -9.10
N HIS A 200 1.47 0.03 -8.50
CA HIS A 200 0.38 0.84 -9.03
C HIS A 200 0.79 2.30 -9.18
N VAL A 201 1.40 2.90 -8.15
CA VAL A 201 1.84 4.29 -8.20
C VAL A 201 2.98 4.50 -9.20
N LYS A 202 3.94 3.55 -9.29
CA LYS A 202 4.99 3.59 -10.33
C LYS A 202 4.41 3.64 -11.75
N ILE A 203 3.35 2.88 -12.02
CA ILE A 203 2.68 2.88 -13.32
C ILE A 203 1.93 4.21 -13.59
N LEU A 204 1.38 4.83 -12.54
CA LEU A 204 0.77 6.17 -12.63
C LEU A 204 1.81 7.24 -12.97
N ASP A 205 2.98 7.21 -12.34
CA ASP A 205 4.05 8.19 -12.54
C ASP A 205 4.65 8.17 -13.96
N GLY A 206 4.72 7.00 -14.60
CA GLY A 206 5.22 6.87 -15.97
C GLY A 206 4.26 7.37 -17.07
N SER A 207 3.24 8.17 -16.75
CA SER A 207 2.20 8.60 -17.70
C SER A 207 2.37 10.02 -18.20
N SER A 208 1.97 10.27 -19.46
CA SER A 208 1.93 11.61 -20.04
C SER A 208 0.84 12.52 -19.43
N ASN A 209 -0.23 11.93 -18.86
CA ASN A 209 -1.36 12.62 -18.23
C ASN A 209 -1.42 12.35 -16.71
N LEU A 210 -0.31 12.63 -16.02
CA LEU A 210 -0.11 12.32 -14.60
C LEU A 210 -1.22 12.86 -13.69
N GLU A 211 -1.54 14.14 -13.80
CA GLU A 211 -2.49 14.83 -12.90
C GLU A 211 -3.93 14.33 -13.06
N ALA A 212 -4.39 14.19 -14.31
CA ALA A 212 -5.73 13.69 -14.59
C ALA A 212 -5.95 12.26 -14.06
N ARG A 213 -4.90 11.42 -14.12
CA ARG A 213 -4.96 10.03 -13.64
C ARG A 213 -4.88 9.93 -12.12
N LYS A 214 -4.00 10.71 -11.49
CA LYS A 214 -3.96 10.80 -10.03
C LYS A 214 -5.33 11.26 -9.51
N ASN A 215 -5.92 12.28 -10.13
CA ASN A 215 -7.27 12.75 -9.77
C ASN A 215 -8.36 11.69 -9.98
N HIS A 216 -8.31 10.93 -11.08
CA HIS A 216 -9.26 9.83 -11.31
C HIS A 216 -9.17 8.76 -10.21
N TRP A 217 -7.97 8.30 -9.87
CA TRP A 217 -7.79 7.28 -8.83
C TRP A 217 -8.11 7.79 -7.43
N LEU A 218 -7.82 9.06 -7.13
CA LEU A 218 -8.28 9.69 -5.89
C LEU A 218 -9.81 9.73 -5.81
N GLN A 219 -10.51 10.05 -6.91
CA GLN A 219 -11.97 9.99 -6.97
C GLN A 219 -12.49 8.58 -6.74
N VAL A 220 -11.88 7.56 -7.35
CA VAL A 220 -12.23 6.14 -7.13
C VAL A 220 -12.10 5.76 -5.64
N CYS A 221 -11.02 6.18 -4.97
CA CYS A 221 -10.86 5.94 -3.53
C CYS A 221 -11.91 6.69 -2.70
N ILE A 222 -12.21 7.96 -3.03
CA ILE A 222 -13.22 8.77 -2.33
C ILE A 222 -14.63 8.17 -2.48
N GLU A 223 -14.95 7.67 -3.67
CA GLU A 223 -16.20 6.96 -3.94
C GLU A 223 -16.30 5.67 -3.12
N GLU A 224 -15.19 4.96 -2.89
CA GLU A 224 -15.19 3.78 -2.02
C GLU A 224 -15.59 4.13 -0.59
N PHE A 225 -15.02 5.18 0.01
CA PHE A 225 -15.42 5.64 1.35
C PHE A 225 -16.88 6.09 1.41
N SER A 226 -17.42 6.60 0.30
CA SER A 226 -18.81 7.08 0.19
C SER A 226 -19.81 5.95 -0.10
N SER A 227 -19.34 4.84 -0.65
CA SER A 227 -20.14 3.71 -1.05
C SER A 227 -20.57 2.89 0.17
N LYS A 228 -21.84 3.01 0.55
CA LYS A 228 -22.48 2.21 1.62
C LYS A 228 -22.46 0.68 1.37
N ARG A 229 -21.90 0.21 0.25
CA ARG A 229 -21.89 -1.19 -0.16
C ARG A 229 -20.70 -1.98 0.39
N ARG A 230 -19.54 -1.35 0.60
CA ARG A 230 -18.36 -2.01 1.21
C ARG A 230 -18.28 -1.66 2.69
N ARG A 231 -18.23 -2.71 3.53
CA ARG A 231 -18.22 -2.59 5.00
C ARG A 231 -16.83 -2.85 5.60
N ARG A 232 -15.89 -3.36 4.79
CA ARG A 232 -14.50 -3.71 5.10
C ARG A 232 -13.65 -3.54 3.84
N GLY A 233 -12.33 -3.51 4.01
CA GLY A 233 -11.40 -3.42 2.87
C GLY A 233 -11.20 -1.99 2.36
N PHE A 234 -11.21 -1.00 3.26
CA PHE A 234 -10.79 0.37 2.93
C PHE A 234 -9.26 0.55 2.91
N ILE A 235 -8.51 -0.43 3.43
CA ILE A 235 -7.04 -0.41 3.49
C ILE A 235 -6.41 -0.13 2.10
N PRO A 236 -6.83 -0.77 0.99
CA PRO A 236 -6.35 -0.44 -0.35
C PRO A 236 -6.50 1.04 -0.71
N SER A 237 -7.67 1.62 -0.45
CA SER A 237 -7.93 3.06 -0.69
C SER A 237 -7.03 3.95 0.16
N LEU A 238 -6.93 3.68 1.47
CA LEU A 238 -6.11 4.47 2.39
C LEU A 238 -4.64 4.45 1.96
N ARG A 239 -4.09 3.26 1.71
CA ARG A 239 -2.70 3.09 1.30
C ARG A 239 -2.42 3.68 -0.08
N LEU A 240 -3.35 3.53 -1.04
CA LEU A 240 -3.18 4.11 -2.38
C LEU A 240 -3.18 5.64 -2.31
N ILE A 241 -4.09 6.26 -1.55
CA ILE A 241 -4.06 7.72 -1.36
C ILE A 241 -2.75 8.13 -0.71
N ARG A 242 -2.34 7.45 0.37
CA ARG A 242 -1.09 7.76 1.09
C ARG A 242 0.12 7.72 0.16
N GLU A 243 0.25 6.66 -0.63
CA GLU A 243 1.34 6.52 -1.59
C GLU A 243 1.25 7.61 -2.67
N ILE A 244 0.10 7.82 -3.31
CA ILE A 244 -0.07 8.89 -4.30
C ILE A 244 0.35 10.26 -3.72
N CYS A 245 -0.06 10.57 -2.48
CA CYS A 245 0.28 11.80 -1.78
C CYS A 245 1.77 11.88 -1.39
N SER A 246 2.42 10.77 -1.06
CA SER A 246 3.83 10.74 -0.63
C SER A 246 4.83 11.02 -1.77
N TYR A 247 4.41 10.83 -3.03
CA TYR A 247 5.21 11.22 -4.21
C TYR A 247 5.19 12.72 -4.50
N TYR A 248 4.33 13.49 -3.81
CA TYR A 248 4.43 14.94 -3.85
C TYR A 248 5.51 15.35 -2.86
N PRO A 249 6.47 16.20 -3.27
CA PRO A 249 7.51 16.65 -2.36
C PRO A 249 6.84 17.30 -1.14
N GLU A 250 7.31 16.94 0.06
CA GLU A 250 7.02 17.73 1.26
C GLU A 250 7.29 19.20 0.91
N PRO A 251 6.48 20.16 1.39
CA PRO A 251 6.79 21.57 1.27
C PRO A 251 8.07 21.82 2.07
N SER A 252 9.21 21.55 1.43
CA SER A 252 10.51 21.94 1.91
C SER A 252 10.43 23.45 2.16
N ASN A 253 10.98 23.87 3.30
CA ASN A 253 11.10 25.24 3.77
C ASN A 253 11.83 26.16 2.78
N ILE A 254 11.28 26.37 1.57
CA ILE A 254 11.82 27.26 0.52
C ILE A 254 11.27 28.69 0.73
N VAL A 255 10.33 28.91 1.65
CA VAL A 255 9.89 30.26 2.00
C VAL A 255 10.72 30.84 3.15
N VAL A 256 12.05 30.79 3.06
CA VAL A 256 12.90 31.79 3.72
C VAL A 256 14.14 32.02 2.87
N GLN A 257 14.20 33.19 2.21
CA GLN A 257 15.37 33.78 1.53
C GLN A 257 15.72 33.35 0.09
N SER A 258 14.84 33.59 -0.87
CA SER A 258 15.29 34.02 -2.20
C SER A 258 14.21 34.82 -2.91
N SER A 259 14.50 36.09 -3.19
CA SER A 259 13.69 37.00 -3.98
C SER A 259 13.82 36.69 -5.48
N GLU A 260 13.44 35.48 -5.88
CA GLU A 260 13.23 35.11 -7.29
C GLU A 260 11.86 34.44 -7.46
N PRO A 261 11.15 34.70 -8.57
CA PRO A 261 9.84 34.10 -8.82
C PRO A 261 9.96 32.59 -9.00
N ILE A 262 9.14 31.85 -8.24
CA ILE A 262 9.02 30.39 -8.31
C ILE A 262 8.71 29.98 -9.77
N PRO A 263 9.42 29.00 -10.36
CA PRO A 263 9.11 28.51 -11.70
C PRO A 263 7.66 28.00 -11.77
N VAL A 264 6.94 28.35 -12.83
CA VAL A 264 5.53 27.99 -13.05
C VAL A 264 5.29 26.47 -12.98
N ASP A 265 6.28 25.65 -13.37
CA ASP A 265 6.23 24.19 -13.28
C ASP A 265 6.25 23.64 -11.84
N VAL A 266 6.79 24.42 -10.89
CA VAL A 266 6.78 24.07 -9.46
C VAL A 266 5.44 24.49 -8.85
N ALA A 267 4.90 25.64 -9.22
CA ALA A 267 3.58 26.11 -8.77
C ALA A 267 2.42 25.21 -9.25
N GLN A 268 2.49 24.65 -10.46
CA GLN A 268 1.46 23.74 -10.98
C GLN A 268 1.46 22.36 -10.30
N ARG A 269 2.60 21.88 -9.80
CA ARG A 269 2.67 20.61 -9.03
C ARG A 269 2.02 20.68 -7.65
N TYR A 270 1.85 21.88 -7.15
CA TYR A 270 1.07 22.19 -5.94
C TYR A 270 -0.38 22.56 -6.29
N ASN A 271 -0.91 22.24 -7.47
CA ASN A 271 -2.35 22.42 -7.76
C ASN A 271 -3.23 21.31 -7.20
N ILE A 272 -2.67 20.33 -6.50
CA ILE A 272 -3.54 19.65 -5.55
C ILE A 272 -4.00 20.70 -4.49
N THR A 273 -3.22 21.77 -4.21
CA THR A 273 -3.47 22.84 -3.20
C THR A 273 -4.53 23.89 -3.50
N ASP A 274 -5.52 23.57 -4.35
CA ASP A 274 -6.91 23.93 -4.01
C ASP A 274 -7.45 22.99 -2.87
N GLU A 275 -6.54 22.17 -2.29
CA GLU A 275 -6.63 20.98 -1.43
C GLU A 275 -7.39 21.12 -0.13
N PHE A 276 -7.52 22.29 0.49
CA PHE A 276 -8.01 22.35 1.87
C PHE A 276 -9.41 21.71 1.98
N GLN A 277 -10.27 21.95 0.99
CA GLN A 277 -11.60 21.34 0.93
C GLN A 277 -11.55 19.84 0.59
N GLY A 278 -10.61 19.41 -0.26
CA GLY A 278 -10.40 18.01 -0.63
C GLY A 278 -9.88 17.17 0.54
N CYS A 279 -8.82 17.63 1.21
CA CYS A 279 -8.25 16.99 2.39
C CYS A 279 -9.24 16.95 3.56
N HIS A 280 -10.03 18.02 3.78
CA HIS A 280 -11.10 17.99 4.77
C HIS A 280 -12.21 17.00 4.46
N MET A 281 -12.59 16.86 3.18
CA MET A 281 -13.58 15.87 2.76
C MET A 281 -13.05 14.44 2.95
N ILE A 282 -11.80 14.17 2.56
CA ILE A 282 -11.15 12.88 2.76
C ILE A 282 -11.06 12.57 4.26
N LEU A 283 -10.57 13.51 5.07
CA LEU A 283 -10.48 13.38 6.52
C LEU A 283 -11.86 13.05 7.12
N THR A 284 -12.91 13.78 6.72
CA THR A 284 -14.27 13.54 7.20
C THR A 284 -14.78 12.16 6.83
N ASN A 285 -14.54 11.72 5.59
CA ASN A 285 -14.96 10.41 5.10
C ASN A 285 -14.23 9.26 5.81
N VAL A 286 -12.93 9.40 6.06
CA VAL A 286 -12.11 8.40 6.77
C VAL A 286 -12.51 8.32 8.24
N VAL A 287 -12.74 9.46 8.89
CA VAL A 287 -13.24 9.47 10.27
C VAL A 287 -14.63 8.82 10.33
N HIS A 288 -15.48 9.07 9.34
CA HIS A 288 -16.78 8.41 9.25
C HIS A 288 -16.65 6.90 9.04
N SER A 289 -15.76 6.44 8.16
CA SER A 289 -15.54 5.01 7.91
C SER A 289 -14.99 4.31 9.15
N LEU A 290 -14.05 4.94 9.87
CA LEU A 290 -13.51 4.44 11.13
C LEU A 290 -14.61 4.26 12.20
N ILE A 291 -15.48 5.26 12.36
CA ILE A 291 -16.60 5.19 13.31
C ILE A 291 -17.63 4.14 12.88
N TYR A 292 -17.86 4.00 11.57
CA TYR A 292 -18.75 2.96 11.06
C TYR A 292 -18.16 1.56 11.33
N LEU A 293 -16.85 1.39 11.17
CA LEU A 293 -16.14 0.15 11.48
C LEU A 293 -16.24 -0.22 12.96
N SER A 294 -16.14 0.74 13.89
CA SER A 294 -16.28 0.46 15.32
C SER A 294 -17.71 0.11 15.74
N GLN A 295 -18.72 0.58 15.02
CA GLN A 295 -20.12 0.25 15.27
C GLN A 295 -20.53 -1.13 14.71
N TYR A 296 -19.78 -1.67 13.75
CA TYR A 296 -20.12 -2.91 13.03
C TYR A 296 -19.05 -3.99 13.27
N ASN A 297 -19.40 -5.01 14.07
CA ASN A 297 -18.70 -6.29 14.28
C ASN A 297 -17.55 -6.36 15.31
N VAL A 298 -17.91 -6.56 16.57
CA VAL A 298 -17.13 -7.43 17.49
C VAL A 298 -17.61 -8.90 17.42
N ASP A 299 -18.81 -9.16 16.87
CA ASP A 299 -19.47 -10.46 17.05
C ASP A 299 -19.27 -11.50 15.92
N GLN A 300 -18.68 -11.15 14.76
CA GLN A 300 -18.59 -12.06 13.60
C GLN A 300 -17.29 -11.97 12.77
N GLY A 301 -16.26 -11.23 13.19
CA GLY A 301 -15.01 -11.07 12.44
C GLY A 301 -13.76 -11.55 13.18
N ASP A 302 -12.69 -11.83 12.44
CA ASP A 302 -11.36 -12.01 13.00
C ASP A 302 -10.92 -10.72 13.72
N LEU A 303 -10.87 -10.77 15.05
CA LEU A 303 -10.51 -9.65 15.92
C LEU A 303 -9.14 -9.06 15.56
N SER A 304 -8.22 -9.87 15.02
CA SER A 304 -6.90 -9.41 14.59
C SER A 304 -6.99 -8.48 13.38
N CYS A 305 -7.85 -8.82 12.41
CA CYS A 305 -8.07 -8.03 11.21
C CYS A 305 -8.71 -6.67 11.55
N TYR A 306 -9.63 -6.64 12.51
CA TYR A 306 -10.23 -5.40 12.99
C TYR A 306 -9.21 -4.44 13.62
N ASN A 307 -8.30 -4.94 14.46
CA ASN A 307 -7.26 -4.08 15.05
C ASN A 307 -6.35 -3.48 13.97
N ILE A 308 -5.98 -4.28 12.97
CA ILE A 308 -5.16 -3.83 11.84
C ILE A 308 -5.90 -2.74 11.05
N GLU A 309 -7.18 -2.94 10.72
CA GLU A 309 -7.98 -1.92 10.02
C GLU A 309 -8.03 -0.62 10.81
N VAL A 310 -8.25 -0.67 12.13
CA VAL A 310 -8.26 0.53 12.98
C VAL A 310 -6.90 1.25 12.95
N ARG A 311 -5.78 0.52 13.10
CA ARG A 311 -4.44 1.11 13.06
C ARG A 311 -4.17 1.80 11.72
N GLU A 312 -4.49 1.17 10.60
CA GLU A 312 -4.31 1.77 9.27
C GLU A 312 -5.13 3.06 9.08
N HIS A 313 -6.36 3.11 9.61
CA HIS A 313 -7.17 4.33 9.57
C HIS A 313 -6.56 5.46 10.42
N LEU A 314 -6.13 5.14 11.65
CA LEU A 314 -5.52 6.12 12.55
C LEU A 314 -4.21 6.67 11.97
N GLU A 315 -3.35 5.79 11.45
CA GLU A 315 -2.11 6.18 10.76
C GLU A 315 -2.41 7.09 9.56
N PHE A 316 -3.41 6.76 8.75
CA PHE A 316 -3.79 7.57 7.60
C PHE A 316 -4.35 8.95 8.01
N ILE A 317 -5.14 9.03 9.08
CA ILE A 317 -5.61 10.31 9.60
C ILE A 317 -4.40 11.15 10.03
N GLY A 318 -3.45 10.58 10.77
CA GLY A 318 -2.22 11.27 11.16
C GLY A 318 -1.42 11.77 9.94
N PHE A 319 -1.29 10.93 8.91
CA PHE A 319 -0.65 11.30 7.65
C PHE A 319 -1.33 12.51 6.98
N ILE A 320 -2.66 12.51 6.85
CA ILE A 320 -3.40 13.62 6.24
C ILE A 320 -3.28 14.91 7.06
N LEU A 321 -3.34 14.82 8.39
CA LEU A 321 -3.20 16.00 9.24
C LEU A 321 -1.85 16.68 9.01
N LYS A 322 -0.77 15.88 9.02
CA LYS A 322 0.58 16.37 8.80
C LYS A 322 0.80 16.90 7.38
N HIS A 323 0.50 16.11 6.35
CA HIS A 323 0.74 16.50 4.96
C HIS A 323 -0.21 17.59 4.47
N GLY A 324 -1.45 17.60 4.95
CA GLY A 324 -2.45 18.62 4.61
C GLY A 324 -2.33 19.91 5.41
N SER A 325 -1.37 20.01 6.35
CA SER A 325 -1.28 21.12 7.31
C SER A 325 -2.62 21.41 8.01
N LEU A 326 -3.35 20.34 8.35
CA LEU A 326 -4.67 20.40 8.97
C LEU A 326 -4.56 20.16 10.47
N TRP A 327 -5.47 20.77 11.23
CA TRP A 327 -5.70 20.39 12.62
C TRP A 327 -6.87 19.44 12.77
N LEU A 328 -6.72 18.48 13.68
CA LEU A 328 -7.83 17.68 14.15
C LEU A 328 -8.77 18.58 14.96
N LEU A 329 -9.96 18.80 14.43
CA LEU A 329 -11.01 19.55 15.10
C LEU A 329 -11.63 18.75 16.26
N GLU A 330 -12.24 19.46 17.20
CA GLU A 330 -12.79 18.88 18.43
C GLU A 330 -13.86 17.81 18.18
N ALA A 331 -14.81 18.07 17.26
CA ALA A 331 -15.91 17.14 17.02
C ALA A 331 -15.43 15.77 16.45
N PRO A 332 -14.57 15.71 15.42
CA PRO A 332 -13.91 14.47 14.99
C PRO A 332 -13.14 13.77 16.11
N ALA A 333 -12.31 14.50 16.87
CA ALA A 333 -11.53 13.93 17.98
C ALA A 333 -12.41 13.25 19.04
N LYS A 334 -13.48 13.93 19.47
CA LYS A 334 -14.45 13.39 20.44
C LYS A 334 -15.17 12.15 19.91
N ARG A 335 -15.51 12.12 18.62
CA ARG A 335 -16.17 10.96 18.01
C ARG A 335 -15.25 9.75 17.94
N ILE A 336 -13.98 9.95 17.55
CA ILE A 336 -12.97 8.88 17.55
C ILE A 336 -12.79 8.34 18.97
N TRP A 337 -12.59 9.23 19.95
CA TRP A 337 -12.44 8.87 21.36
C TRP A 337 -13.62 8.02 21.86
N LYS A 338 -14.85 8.51 21.70
CA LYS A 338 -16.06 7.78 22.12
C LYS A 338 -16.11 6.39 21.49
N SER A 339 -15.84 6.30 20.19
CA SER A 339 -16.02 5.05 19.43
C SER A 339 -14.93 4.00 19.69
N LEU A 340 -13.66 4.42 19.88
CA LEU A 340 -12.53 3.50 20.02
C LEU A 340 -12.09 3.27 21.47
N ILE A 341 -12.48 4.15 22.39
CA ILE A 341 -12.09 4.07 23.81
C ILE A 341 -13.30 3.73 24.69
N GLU A 342 -14.37 4.54 24.65
CA GLU A 342 -15.53 4.36 25.53
C GLU A 342 -16.44 3.20 25.10
N GLU A 343 -16.68 3.07 23.80
CA GLU A 343 -17.56 2.04 23.23
C GLU A 343 -16.81 0.75 22.84
N SER A 344 -15.47 0.76 22.83
CA SER A 344 -14.67 -0.39 22.43
C SER A 344 -14.56 -1.46 23.53
N HIS A 345 -14.80 -2.71 23.14
CA HIS A 345 -14.64 -3.86 24.02
C HIS A 345 -13.20 -4.41 24.06
N LEU A 346 -12.34 -4.06 23.10
CA LEU A 346 -11.00 -4.62 22.93
C LEU A 346 -9.92 -3.69 23.49
N GLU A 347 -9.03 -4.24 24.31
CA GLU A 347 -7.94 -3.47 24.92
C GLU A 347 -6.92 -3.03 23.86
N GLU A 348 -6.63 -3.87 22.87
CA GLU A 348 -5.67 -3.59 21.80
C GLU A 348 -6.10 -2.42 20.91
N VAL A 349 -7.42 -2.21 20.76
CA VAL A 349 -8.00 -1.09 20.01
C VAL A 349 -7.90 0.20 20.82
N ARG A 350 -8.14 0.11 22.14
CA ARG A 350 -7.93 1.25 23.05
C ARG A 350 -6.47 1.68 23.04
N ASP A 351 -5.53 0.73 23.13
CA ASP A 351 -4.10 1.01 23.08
C ASP A 351 -3.68 1.67 21.77
N ALA A 352 -4.14 1.17 20.62
CA ALA A 352 -3.87 1.79 19.32
C ALA A 352 -4.39 3.25 19.27
N CYS A 353 -5.58 3.51 19.82
CA CYS A 353 -6.14 4.86 19.87
C CYS A 353 -5.36 5.79 20.82
N PHE A 354 -4.93 5.30 22.00
CA PHE A 354 -4.10 6.06 22.92
C PHE A 354 -2.72 6.38 22.34
N GLU A 355 -2.06 5.39 21.73
CA GLU A 355 -0.78 5.56 21.02
C GLU A 355 -0.90 6.60 19.90
N TRP A 356 -2.02 6.60 19.19
CA TRP A 356 -2.29 7.59 18.15
C TRP A 356 -2.47 9.00 18.71
N PHE A 357 -3.27 9.19 19.77
CA PHE A 357 -3.40 10.51 20.41
C PHE A 357 -2.09 11.00 21.02
N LEU A 358 -1.25 10.09 21.53
CA LEU A 358 0.12 10.39 21.97
C LEU A 358 0.96 10.93 20.81
N TYR A 359 0.90 10.27 19.65
CA TYR A 359 1.60 10.70 18.45
C TYR A 359 1.16 12.11 17.97
N LEU A 360 -0.14 12.41 18.02
CA LEU A 360 -0.66 13.73 17.62
C LEU A 360 -0.26 14.87 18.58
N MET A 361 0.20 14.55 19.79
CA MET A 361 0.60 15.52 20.82
C MET A 361 2.13 15.67 20.93
N ASN A 362 2.87 15.25 19.90
CA ASN A 362 4.32 15.45 19.78
C ASN A 362 4.70 16.95 19.71
N ASN A 363 5.99 17.24 19.49
CA ASN A 363 6.56 18.60 19.54
C ASN A 363 5.80 19.64 18.67
N GLU A 364 5.19 19.21 17.58
CA GLU A 364 4.22 19.98 16.80
C GLU A 364 2.87 19.27 16.88
N PRO A 365 1.92 19.77 17.70
CA PRO A 365 0.66 19.08 17.90
C PRO A 365 -0.27 19.24 16.69
N ASP A 366 -0.74 18.12 16.15
CA ASP A 366 -1.73 18.06 15.07
C ASP A 366 -3.16 18.28 15.60
N ILE A 367 -3.33 18.29 16.93
CA ILE A 367 -4.59 18.69 17.57
C ILE A 367 -4.63 20.20 17.69
N ASN A 368 -5.75 20.81 17.30
CA ASN A 368 -5.94 22.25 17.43
C ASN A 368 -5.66 22.71 18.89
N PRO A 369 -4.65 23.56 19.12
CA PRO A 369 -4.24 23.99 20.46
C PRO A 369 -5.36 24.63 21.28
N GLU A 370 -6.36 25.26 20.64
CA GLU A 370 -7.52 25.85 21.32
C GLU A 370 -8.43 24.80 21.95
N HIS A 371 -8.54 23.63 21.32
CA HIS A 371 -9.44 22.55 21.74
C HIS A 371 -8.80 21.55 22.71
N VAL A 372 -7.48 21.55 22.89
CA VAL A 372 -6.76 20.59 23.77
C VAL A 372 -7.32 20.57 25.19
N LYS A 373 -7.59 21.74 25.78
CA LYS A 373 -8.17 21.84 27.14
C LYS A 373 -9.60 21.29 27.18
N SER A 374 -10.45 21.70 26.24
CA SER A 374 -11.82 21.22 26.14
C SER A 374 -11.88 19.70 25.94
N PHE A 375 -10.97 19.14 25.15
CA PHE A 375 -10.86 17.70 24.96
C PHE A 375 -10.40 16.99 26.23
N PHE A 376 -9.40 17.54 26.94
CA PHE A 376 -8.95 17.00 28.22
C PHE A 376 -10.07 16.96 29.27
N ASP A 377 -10.81 18.06 29.41
CA ASP A 377 -11.87 18.21 30.42
C ASP A 377 -13.10 17.34 30.13
N ASN A 378 -13.46 17.15 28.86
CA ASN A 378 -14.67 16.45 28.45
C ASN A 378 -14.47 14.96 28.14
N CYS A 379 -13.24 14.53 27.83
CA CYS A 379 -12.97 13.15 27.40
C CYS A 379 -12.00 12.47 28.35
N ILE A 380 -10.77 12.98 28.45
CA ILE A 380 -9.67 12.29 29.13
C ILE A 380 -9.95 12.12 30.64
N ILE A 381 -10.37 13.19 31.33
CA ILE A 381 -10.63 13.13 32.78
C ILE A 381 -12.01 12.55 33.14
N GLN A 382 -12.92 12.44 32.16
CA GLN A 382 -14.25 11.86 32.37
C GLN A 382 -14.26 10.33 32.23
N MET A 383 -13.24 9.78 31.55
CA MET A 383 -13.10 8.35 31.31
C MET A 383 -13.20 7.51 32.59
N ASP A 384 -13.72 6.29 32.47
CA ASP A 384 -13.71 5.32 33.57
C ASP A 384 -12.28 4.75 33.73
N PRO A 385 -11.64 4.86 34.91
CA PRO A 385 -10.32 4.28 35.15
C PRO A 385 -10.22 2.77 34.94
N LYS A 386 -11.34 2.05 34.82
CA LYS A 386 -11.37 0.63 34.43
C LYS A 386 -10.99 0.38 32.97
N LEU A 387 -11.22 1.35 32.08
CA LEU A 387 -10.89 1.25 30.66
C LEU A 387 -9.45 1.68 30.35
N LEU A 388 -8.78 2.27 31.35
CA LEU A 388 -7.43 2.81 31.23
C LEU A 388 -6.41 1.69 31.03
N THR A 389 -5.53 1.87 30.05
CA THR A 389 -4.37 1.01 29.79
C THR A 389 -3.08 1.75 30.14
N MET A 390 -1.92 1.09 29.99
CA MET A 390 -0.63 1.78 30.16
C MET A 390 -0.44 2.91 29.14
N SER A 391 -0.80 2.66 27.87
CA SER A 391 -0.77 3.69 26.82
C SER A 391 -1.75 4.83 27.14
N GLY A 392 -2.93 4.50 27.68
CA GLY A 392 -3.88 5.51 28.15
C GLY A 392 -3.36 6.37 29.30
N MET A 393 -2.56 5.79 30.20
CA MET A 393 -1.94 6.53 31.31
C MET A 393 -0.88 7.52 30.81
N GLU A 394 -0.07 7.13 29.83
CA GLU A 394 0.88 8.06 29.21
C GLU A 394 0.14 9.12 28.37
N CYS A 395 -0.95 8.75 27.69
CA CYS A 395 -1.81 9.69 26.97
C CYS A 395 -2.34 10.76 27.94
N PHE A 396 -2.90 10.36 29.08
CA PHE A 396 -3.28 11.28 30.14
C PHE A 396 -2.13 12.20 30.56
N ASN A 397 -0.93 11.66 30.80
CA ASN A 397 0.23 12.42 31.26
C ASN A 397 0.65 13.51 30.27
N ILE A 398 0.67 13.22 28.95
CA ILE A 398 1.01 14.23 27.93
C ILE A 398 -0.02 15.36 27.90
N PHE A 399 -1.33 15.04 27.88
CA PHE A 399 -2.36 16.08 27.89
C PHE A 399 -2.36 16.87 29.20
N PHE A 400 -2.18 16.20 30.35
CA PHE A 400 -2.07 16.84 31.66
C PHE A 400 -0.93 17.86 31.68
N ARG A 401 0.25 17.50 31.15
CA ARG A 401 1.40 18.41 31.03
C ARG A 401 1.10 19.57 30.09
N SER A 402 0.54 19.29 28.91
CA SER A 402 0.22 20.30 27.89
C SER A 402 -0.79 21.35 28.40
N VAL A 403 -1.90 20.92 29.01
CA VAL A 403 -2.93 21.81 29.55
C VAL A 403 -2.38 22.67 30.69
N ASN A 404 -1.69 22.07 31.66
CA ASN A 404 -1.17 22.82 32.80
C ASN A 404 0.01 23.74 32.42
N LEU A 405 0.78 23.42 31.37
CA LEU A 405 1.79 24.32 30.80
C LEU A 405 1.13 25.52 30.09
N LYS A 406 0.07 25.30 29.30
CA LYS A 406 -0.68 26.36 28.62
C LYS A 406 -1.35 27.32 29.62
N GLU A 407 -1.84 26.79 30.73
CA GLU A 407 -2.48 27.56 31.81
C GLU A 407 -1.47 28.18 32.79
N ASN A 408 -0.17 28.14 32.48
CA ASN A 408 0.94 28.66 33.29
C ASN A 408 1.06 28.06 34.71
N LYS A 409 0.44 26.89 34.95
CA LYS A 409 0.54 26.13 36.20
C LYS A 409 1.80 25.26 36.27
N LEU A 410 2.42 24.99 35.13
CA LEU A 410 3.74 24.35 35.02
C LEU A 410 4.76 25.30 34.40
N SER A 411 6.01 25.21 34.85
CA SER A 411 7.16 25.93 34.28
C SER A 411 7.65 25.29 32.98
N ARG A 412 8.08 26.13 32.01
CA ARG A 412 8.52 25.69 30.68
C ARG A 412 9.87 24.97 30.68
N ASP A 413 10.76 25.29 31.61
CA ASP A 413 12.14 24.83 31.56
C ASP A 413 12.34 23.43 32.16
N CYS A 414 11.41 22.94 32.99
CA CYS A 414 11.53 21.65 33.69
C CYS A 414 10.18 21.00 34.08
N PHE A 415 9.04 21.52 33.60
CA PHE A 415 7.69 21.13 34.09
C PHE A 415 7.52 21.23 35.61
N LEU A 416 8.20 22.20 36.24
CA LEU A 416 8.07 22.48 37.66
C LEU A 416 6.66 22.99 37.97
N THR A 417 6.08 22.53 39.07
CA THR A 417 4.74 22.93 39.51
C THR A 417 4.82 24.36 40.07
N LYS A 418 4.07 25.29 39.47
CA LYS A 418 3.89 26.69 39.91
C LYS A 418 2.58 26.93 40.65
N ASP A 419 1.61 26.02 40.48
CA ASP A 419 0.32 26.05 41.16
C ASP A 419 -0.04 24.61 41.57
N LEU A 420 -0.37 24.40 42.84
CA LEU A 420 -0.77 23.10 43.38
C LEU A 420 -2.16 22.67 42.88
N ASN A 421 -2.99 23.60 42.40
CA ASN A 421 -4.31 23.33 41.83
C ASN A 421 -4.22 22.90 40.36
N LEU A 422 -3.47 21.84 40.08
CA LEU A 422 -3.31 21.32 38.71
C LEU A 422 -4.64 20.78 38.15
N ILE A 423 -4.93 21.14 36.90
CA ILE A 423 -6.13 20.67 36.19
C ILE A 423 -5.98 19.18 35.91
N GLY A 424 -6.96 18.38 36.33
CA GLY A 424 -6.95 16.92 36.18
C GLY A 424 -6.33 16.15 37.35
N ILE A 425 -5.86 16.82 38.41
CA ILE A 425 -5.27 16.13 39.58
C ILE A 425 -6.27 15.21 40.30
N ASP A 426 -7.55 15.61 40.34
CA ASP A 426 -8.62 14.79 40.93
C ASP A 426 -8.87 13.50 40.16
N TYR A 427 -8.61 13.51 38.85
CA TYR A 427 -8.68 12.30 38.05
C TYR A 427 -7.57 11.31 38.41
N ILE A 428 -6.36 11.79 38.72
CA ILE A 428 -5.26 10.93 39.21
C ILE A 428 -5.67 10.24 40.52
N TRP A 429 -6.31 10.99 41.42
CA TRP A 429 -6.87 10.43 42.66
C TRP A 429 -7.99 9.42 42.41
N LYS A 430 -8.85 9.66 41.41
CA LYS A 430 -9.86 8.70 40.96
C LYS A 430 -9.21 7.41 40.46
N ILE A 431 -8.14 7.49 39.67
CA ILE A 431 -7.38 6.33 39.16
C ILE A 431 -6.83 5.51 40.34
N ILE A 432 -6.16 6.15 41.29
CA ILE A 432 -5.56 5.46 42.44
C ILE A 432 -6.59 4.68 43.27
N ARG A 433 -7.81 5.22 43.41
CA ARG A 433 -8.88 4.59 44.20
C ARG A 433 -9.63 3.49 43.46
N THR A 434 -9.83 3.64 42.15
CA THR A 434 -10.82 2.84 41.41
C THR A 434 -10.22 1.94 40.33
N CYS A 435 -8.99 2.18 39.88
CA CYS A 435 -8.37 1.39 38.84
C CYS A 435 -7.94 0.00 39.38
N PRO A 436 -8.37 -1.11 38.75
CA PRO A 436 -7.98 -2.45 39.20
C PRO A 436 -6.52 -2.79 38.84
N ASN A 437 -5.94 -2.14 37.83
CA ASN A 437 -4.60 -2.44 37.35
C ASN A 437 -3.54 -1.74 38.21
N LYS A 438 -2.83 -2.54 39.03
CA LYS A 438 -1.78 -2.02 39.91
C LYS A 438 -0.67 -1.27 39.18
N LYS A 439 -0.28 -1.67 37.95
CA LYS A 439 0.81 -0.98 37.22
C LYS A 439 0.43 0.46 36.92
N ILE A 440 -0.82 0.67 36.48
CA ILE A 440 -1.37 2.00 36.20
C ILE A 440 -1.47 2.83 37.48
N VAL A 441 -1.91 2.24 38.58
CA VAL A 441 -1.96 2.90 39.89
C VAL A 441 -0.56 3.34 40.35
N HIS A 442 0.46 2.50 40.20
CA HIS A 442 1.84 2.88 40.54
C HIS A 442 2.32 4.05 39.68
N ARG A 443 2.05 4.01 38.37
CA ARG A 443 2.40 5.12 37.47
C ARG A 443 1.68 6.42 37.83
N ALA A 444 0.40 6.35 38.21
CA ALA A 444 -0.36 7.50 38.70
C ALA A 444 0.24 8.09 39.99
N ILE A 445 0.66 7.23 40.93
CA ILE A 445 1.37 7.64 42.14
C ILE A 445 2.70 8.32 41.79
N ASP A 446 3.44 7.79 40.82
CA ASP A 446 4.71 8.37 40.40
C ASP A 446 4.52 9.75 39.77
N ILE A 447 3.48 9.95 38.97
CA ILE A 447 3.13 11.29 38.43
C ILE A 447 2.79 12.26 39.57
N LEU A 448 2.01 11.84 40.58
CA LEU A 448 1.75 12.70 41.74
C LEU A 448 3.06 13.04 42.47
N LYS A 449 3.92 12.05 42.74
CA LYS A 449 5.21 12.28 43.38
C LYS A 449 6.07 13.25 42.59
N GLU A 450 6.17 13.08 41.27
CA GLU A 450 6.88 14.01 40.38
C GLU A 450 6.36 15.44 40.58
N LYS A 451 5.04 15.64 40.61
CA LYS A 451 4.45 16.99 40.72
C LYS A 451 4.61 17.64 42.09
N TYR A 452 4.62 16.88 43.17
CA TYR A 452 4.81 17.40 44.53
C TYR A 452 6.29 17.49 44.96
N THR A 453 7.20 16.82 44.26
CA THR A 453 8.65 16.94 44.52
C THR A 453 9.30 18.02 43.65
N GLN A 454 8.81 18.22 42.43
CA GLN A 454 9.31 19.20 41.45
C GLN A 454 8.55 20.55 41.56
N LEU A 455 8.53 21.14 42.75
CA LEU A 455 7.95 22.48 42.97
C LEU A 455 8.89 23.59 42.49
N ASP A 456 8.31 24.61 41.86
CA ASP A 456 9.03 25.84 41.49
C ASP A 456 9.52 26.57 42.76
N PRO A 457 10.73 27.17 42.75
CA PRO A 457 11.26 27.89 43.91
C PRO A 457 10.31 28.95 44.46
N SER A 458 9.52 29.60 43.59
CA SER A 458 8.54 30.60 43.99
C SER A 458 7.46 30.09 44.96
N LEU A 459 7.02 28.83 44.81
CA LEU A 459 6.06 28.22 45.74
C LEU A 459 6.72 27.80 47.06
N ARG A 460 7.99 27.39 47.03
CA ARG A 460 8.70 26.93 48.23
C ARG A 460 8.92 28.06 49.24
N ASP A 461 8.98 29.30 48.76
CA ASP A 461 9.19 30.50 49.58
C ASP A 461 7.86 31.09 50.11
N GLU A 462 6.71 30.78 49.50
CA GLU A 462 5.39 31.33 49.88
C GLU A 462 4.65 30.51 50.96
N ASP A 463 4.96 29.22 51.13
CA ASP A 463 4.22 28.34 52.04
C ASP A 463 5.18 27.51 52.94
N GLU A 464 5.46 28.00 54.15
CA GLU A 464 6.11 27.22 55.23
C GLU A 464 5.32 25.96 55.64
N ASN A 465 4.09 25.79 55.14
CA ASN A 465 3.19 24.68 55.44
C ASN A 465 2.76 23.84 54.22
N ILE A 466 3.41 23.98 53.04
CA ILE A 466 3.11 23.18 51.85
C ILE A 466 3.04 21.68 52.18
N GLU A 467 4.00 21.16 52.95
CA GLU A 467 4.06 19.74 53.28
C GLU A 467 2.84 19.29 54.09
N ASN A 468 2.38 20.11 55.04
CA ASN A 468 1.21 19.82 55.87
C ASN A 468 -0.10 19.93 55.07
N THR A 469 -0.21 20.91 54.17
CA THR A 469 -1.36 21.07 53.27
C THR A 469 -1.46 19.92 52.28
N ILE A 470 -0.32 19.50 51.71
CA ILE A 470 -0.22 18.31 50.87
C ILE A 470 -0.65 17.10 51.68
N LEU A 471 -0.02 16.83 52.83
CA LEU A 471 -0.35 15.66 53.65
C LEU A 471 -1.83 15.62 54.04
N SER A 472 -2.40 16.73 54.50
CA SER A 472 -3.83 16.84 54.81
C SER A 472 -4.70 16.50 53.60
N SER A 473 -4.39 17.07 52.43
CA SER A 473 -5.15 16.78 51.21
C SER A 473 -5.04 15.32 50.75
N PHE A 474 -3.88 14.67 50.96
CA PHE A 474 -3.68 13.26 50.68
C PHE A 474 -4.51 12.39 51.62
N PHE A 475 -4.53 12.70 52.92
CA PHE A 475 -5.34 11.99 53.90
C PHE A 475 -6.83 12.11 53.57
N ASP A 476 -7.33 13.32 53.29
CA ASP A 476 -8.74 13.53 52.95
C ASP A 476 -9.16 12.77 51.68
N LYS A 477 -8.28 12.71 50.67
CA LYS A 477 -8.57 12.03 49.38
C LYS A 477 -8.39 10.51 49.42
N LEU A 478 -7.66 9.96 50.40
CA LEU A 478 -7.48 8.52 50.58
C LEU A 478 -8.55 7.90 51.50
N TYR A 479 -9.12 8.67 52.42
CA TYR A 479 -10.12 8.21 53.40
C TYR A 479 -11.59 8.50 53.01
N MET A 480 -11.82 9.25 51.93
CA MET A 480 -13.11 9.39 51.23
C MET A 480 -13.16 8.48 50.00
#